data_AF-A0A2A3LME0-F1
#
_entry.id   AF-A0A2A3LME0-F1
#
_cell.length_a   1.000
_cell.length_b   1.000
_cell.length_c   1.000
_cell.angle_alpha   90.00
_cell.angle_beta   90.00
_cell.angle_gamma   90.00
#
_symmetry.space_group_name_H-M   'P 1'
#
loop_
_entity.id
_entity.type
_entity.pdbx_description
1 polymer ?
#
loop_
_entity_poly.entity_id
_entity_poly.type
_entity_poly.pdbx_seq_one_letter_code
_entity_poly.pdbx_strand_id
1 'polypeptide(L)' 'MATPDPDPRPQPPEPPLPSDCCDSGCAVCVHDTYAEELQYYREQLAAWRTRHPDAKPE' A
#
# COMPACT_ATOMS: atom_id res chain seq x y z
N MET A 1 1.64 19.77 19.93
CA MET A 1 1.46 19.78 18.46
C MET A 1 2.28 18.61 17.96
N ALA A 2 1.65 17.56 17.44
CA ALA A 2 2.38 16.42 16.91
C ALA A 2 3.06 16.85 15.61
N THR A 3 4.38 16.91 15.61
CA THR A 3 5.17 17.08 14.38
C THR A 3 4.76 15.95 13.43
N PRO A 4 4.31 16.21 12.20
CA PRO A 4 4.06 15.13 11.25
C PRO A 4 5.39 14.39 11.08
N ASP A 5 5.36 13.08 11.28
CA ASP A 5 6.51 12.23 10.99
C ASP A 5 6.92 12.53 9.53
N PRO A 6 8.17 12.95 9.26
CA PRO A 6 8.58 13.35 7.92
C PRO A 6 8.59 12.17 6.94
N ASP A 7 8.53 10.94 7.44
CA ASP A 7 8.43 9.72 6.67
C ASP A 7 7.49 8.72 7.37
N PRO A 8 6.17 8.90 7.26
CA PRO A 8 5.24 7.95 7.84
C PRO A 8 5.36 6.59 7.15
N ARG A 9 5.13 5.52 7.91
CA ARG A 9 5.12 4.17 7.35
C ARG A 9 4.08 4.10 6.22
N PRO A 10 4.45 3.61 5.02
CA PRO A 10 3.45 3.43 3.97
C PRO A 10 2.37 2.47 4.48
N GLN A 11 1.14 2.67 4.03
CA GLN A 11 0.01 1.81 4.38
C GLN A 11 -0.30 0.86 3.23
N PRO A 12 -0.64 -0.40 3.52
CA PRO A 12 -1.00 -1.34 2.46
C PRO A 12 -2.27 -0.86 1.76
N PRO A 13 -2.37 -1.04 0.43
CA PRO A 13 -3.62 -0.77 -0.26
C PRO A 13 -4.73 -1.68 0.30
N GLU A 14 -5.94 -1.15 0.37
CA GLU A 14 -7.10 -1.93 0.80
C GLU A 14 -7.45 -2.98 -0.27
N PRO A 15 -7.70 -4.24 0.12
CA PRO A 15 -8.04 -5.28 -0.85
C PRO A 15 -9.36 -4.93 -1.53
N PRO A 16 -9.44 -5.02 -2.87
CA PRO A 16 -10.67 -4.71 -3.58
C PRO A 16 -11.76 -5.69 -3.18
N LEU A 17 -12.98 -5.18 -3.02
CA LEU A 17 -14.13 -6.01 -2.73
C LEU A 17 -14.55 -6.79 -3.99
N PRO A 18 -15.21 -7.95 -3.83
CA PRO A 18 -15.78 -8.68 -4.96
C PRO A 18 -16.80 -7.84 -5.75
N SER A 19 -17.46 -6.89 -5.11
CA SER A 19 -18.38 -5.92 -5.73
C SER A 19 -17.67 -4.82 -6.52
N ASP A 20 -16.37 -4.61 -6.30
CA ASP A 20 -15.52 -3.67 -7.03
C ASP A 20 -15.02 -4.28 -8.35
N CYS A 21 -14.99 -5.61 -8.43
CA CYS A 21 -14.84 -6.32 -9.68
C CYS A 21 -16.08 -6.06 -10.54
N CYS A 22 -15.96 -5.15 -11.49
CA CYS A 22 -16.98 -4.93 -12.50
C CYS A 22 -16.95 -6.11 -13.48
N ASP A 23 -17.57 -7.22 -13.08
CA ASP A 23 -17.75 -8.49 -13.83
C ASP A 23 -18.43 -8.31 -15.20
N SER A 24 -18.77 -7.06 -15.57
CA SER A 24 -19.49 -6.66 -16.77
C SER A 24 -18.66 -5.81 -17.75
N GLY A 25 -17.34 -5.67 -17.56
CA GLY A 25 -16.45 -5.18 -18.62
C GLY A 25 -15.59 -3.95 -18.28
N CYS A 26 -15.06 -3.86 -17.06
CA CYS A 26 -13.94 -2.94 -16.84
C CYS A 26 -12.75 -3.36 -17.72
N ALA A 27 -12.12 -2.38 -18.38
CA ALA A 27 -10.95 -2.61 -19.24
C ALA A 27 -9.70 -3.04 -18.47
N VAL A 28 -9.69 -2.82 -17.15
CA VAL A 28 -8.63 -3.21 -16.22
C VAL A 28 -9.22 -4.01 -15.06
N CYS A 29 -8.63 -5.16 -14.77
CA CYS A 29 -9.00 -5.99 -13.63
C CYS A 29 -8.53 -5.30 -12.34
N VAL A 30 -9.44 -5.09 -11.40
CA VAL A 30 -9.11 -4.45 -10.11
C VAL A 30 -8.06 -5.24 -9.32
N HIS A 31 -8.01 -6.57 -9.51
CA HIS A 31 -6.99 -7.41 -8.89
C HIS A 31 -5.59 -7.19 -9.47
N ASP A 32 -5.48 -6.90 -10.77
CA ASP A 32 -4.20 -6.58 -11.40
C ASP A 32 -3.68 -5.23 -10.88
N THR A 33 -4.54 -4.19 -10.88
CA THR A 33 -4.21 -2.88 -10.30
C THR A 33 -3.78 -3.01 -8.84
N TYR A 34 -4.54 -3.76 -8.04
CA TYR A 34 -4.21 -4.01 -6.64
C TYR A 34 -2.87 -4.72 -6.48
N ALA A 35 -2.56 -5.69 -7.35
CA ALA A 35 -1.29 -6.40 -7.31
C ALA A 35 -0.11 -5.46 -7.61
N GLU A 36 -0.24 -4.56 -8.58
CA GLU A 36 0.75 -3.53 -8.89
C GLU A 36 0.95 -2.55 -7.73
N GLU A 37 -0.14 -2.03 -7.16
CA GLU A 37 -0.10 -1.14 -6.00
C GLU A 37 0.53 -1.84 -4.78
N LEU A 38 0.23 -3.13 -4.57
CA LEU A 38 0.79 -3.92 -3.50
C LEU A 38 2.29 -4.14 -3.68
N GLN A 39 2.77 -4.32 -4.92
CA GLN A 39 4.20 -4.38 -5.22
C GLN A 39 4.88 -3.06 -4.88
N TYR A 40 4.35 -1.94 -5.37
CA TYR A 40 4.86 -0.60 -5.07
C TYR A 40 4.89 -0.33 -3.56
N TYR A 41 3.83 -0.69 -2.85
CA TYR A 41 3.77 -0.61 -1.39
C TYR A 41 4.90 -1.39 -0.71
N ARG A 42 5.20 -2.61 -1.16
CA ARG A 42 6.27 -3.44 -0.60
C ARG A 42 7.64 -2.81 -0.80
N GLU A 43 7.89 -2.22 -1.97
CA GLU A 43 9.13 -1.51 -2.26
C GLU A 43 9.30 -0.27 -1.37
N GLN A 44 8.25 0.54 -1.27
CA GLN A 44 8.24 1.70 -0.37
C GLN A 44 8.41 1.29 1.09
N LEU A 45 7.77 0.21 1.53
CA LEU A 45 7.91 -0.30 2.88
C LEU A 45 9.33 -0.81 3.16
N ALA A 46 9.98 -1.42 2.18
CA ALA A 46 11.38 -1.85 2.31
C ALA A 46 12.31 -0.64 2.45
N ALA A 47 12.16 0.37 1.58
CA ALA A 47 12.93 1.61 1.65
C ALA A 47 12.69 2.35 2.97
N TRP A 48 11.43 2.42 3.42
CA TRP A 48 11.06 2.99 4.70
C TRP A 48 11.71 2.24 5.86
N ARG A 49 11.68 0.90 5.87
CA ARG A 49 12.36 0.09 6.91
C ARG A 49 13.87 0.34 6.97
N THR A 50 14.52 0.55 5.84
CA THR A 50 15.94 0.91 5.79
C THR A 50 16.20 2.29 6.41
N ARG A 51 15.30 3.24 6.18
CA ARG A 51 15.39 4.61 6.73
C ARG A 51 14.97 4.69 8.21
N HIS A 52 14.12 3.77 8.66
CA HIS A 52 13.57 3.70 10.02
C HIS A 52 13.96 2.41 10.76
N PRO A 53 15.26 2.18 11.04
CA PRO A 53 15.70 1.01 11.81
C PRO A 53 15.24 1.03 13.27
N ASP A 54 14.89 2.21 13.81
CA ASP A 54 14.44 2.41 15.19
C ASP A 54 12.91 2.40 15.34
N ALA A 55 12.15 2.17 14.27
CA ALA A 55 10.70 1.98 14.35
C ALA A 55 10.41 0.64 15.06
N LYS A 56 10.54 0.63 16.39
CA LYS A 56 10.19 -0.49 17.24
C LYS A 56 8.71 -0.82 17.04
N PRO A 57 8.36 -2.11 16.90
CA PRO A 57 7.00 -2.54 17.09
C PRO A 57 6.72 -2.43 18.60
N GLU A 58 6.05 -1.38 19.05
CA GLU A 58 5.37 -1.39 20.35
C GLU A 58 4.01 -2.07 20.24
#